data_AF-F4PZC4-F1
#
_entry.id   AF-F4PZC4-F1
#
_cell.length_a   1.000
_cell.length_b   1.000
_cell.length_c   1.000
_cell.angle_alpha   90.00
_cell.angle_beta   90.00
_cell.angle_gamma   90.00
#
_symmetry.space_group_name_H-M   'P 1'
#
loop_
_entity.id
_entity.type
_entity.pdbx_description
1 polymer ?
#
loop_
_entity_poly.entity_id
_entity_poly.type
_entity_poly.pdbx_seq_one_letter_code
_entity_poly.pdbx_strand_id
1 'polypeptide(L)'
;MTRLLSLSNLLLIQIITEIEDNVDLVCLLLTCKKLYNSSFTFRRSIHFKGIGEPINEKGEISSQFTATVSRFNINSFKDILENSISNQYVVLPDLYHPDAILRHTSTNRHNAGTITTVLVNDYEQKFIDSLDKRPSIETLYIDHRYSSTIDLGVISQLPNLQRLSVRVQEFNLGTHTSLKSLKLYFTSKHHLVDLELNRFVSLTELTCHFVSKIAPGLLPITLTSLTLLSVEDIPPQDTFNTLVSLVYLKLELIGRHVTSRGIDLSTLLNLKTFLLDYTVNDTFDTVDYNIEIRVPPSLKILHLVSYYTRIPSQYKMPLLEELNVKQHLLIDGKVSLSSCLSIKKLSIGDCNDIIANKFIPSTIQELTIYKETKKDILGQIEFPPTLLHLTVLGRYSESIHPLPQSLINLKQSVNQSTIPQHLKTLDLKTKLTNLVFKSSYPPHLETLNLYYIDGNFAINIPPITKYLTLSLNPTPNSGSPKIPIYSISSRLNKPIDKSQTQWLPIHTTHLACFLNDPKYHIHISFRLDEIINYTNVRYLSFIIGISTSNTTLKFSIQRLDPDNNNVLVLERQSLTGGIITQRKSINNQPIPIYLYFDTCSYIPYDFKWKFFVVDNKDKSKMDC
;
A
#
# COMPACT_ATOMS: atom_id res chain seq x y z
N MET A 1 21.45 -32.84 2.02
CA MET A 1 20.21 -33.15 1.27
C MET A 1 19.51 -34.42 1.77
N THR A 2 20.24 -35.52 2.05
CA THR A 2 19.67 -36.76 2.63
C THR A 2 18.90 -36.56 3.96
N ARG A 3 19.35 -35.63 4.81
CA ARG A 3 18.69 -35.30 6.09
C ARG A 3 17.33 -34.61 5.96
N LEU A 4 17.04 -33.93 4.84
CA LEU A 4 15.72 -33.30 4.66
C LEU A 4 14.67 -34.36 4.27
N LEU A 5 15.08 -35.33 3.46
CA LEU A 5 14.23 -36.45 3.05
C LEU A 5 13.96 -37.46 4.17
N SER A 6 14.70 -37.40 5.28
CA SER A 6 14.41 -38.19 6.49
C SER A 6 13.38 -37.55 7.42
N LEU A 7 12.92 -36.33 7.12
CA LEU A 7 11.85 -35.68 7.90
C LEU A 7 10.49 -36.31 7.57
N SER A 8 9.58 -36.32 8.54
CA SER A 8 8.21 -36.78 8.31
C SER A 8 7.46 -35.83 7.37
N ASN A 9 6.48 -36.35 6.63
CA ASN A 9 5.65 -35.53 5.74
C ASN A 9 4.97 -34.37 6.49
N LEU A 10 4.56 -34.58 7.75
CA LEU A 10 3.94 -33.53 8.57
C LEU A 10 4.92 -32.38 8.85
N LEU A 11 6.15 -32.69 9.26
CA LEU A 11 7.18 -31.68 9.51
C LEU A 11 7.57 -30.95 8.22
N LEU A 12 7.63 -31.66 7.09
CA LEU A 12 7.88 -31.05 5.79
C LEU A 12 6.76 -30.10 5.38
N ILE A 13 5.50 -30.49 5.62
CA ILE A 13 4.35 -29.60 5.37
C ILE A 13 4.47 -28.35 6.23
N GLN A 14 4.73 -28.50 7.54
CA GLN A 14 4.92 -27.36 8.45
C GLN A 14 6.05 -26.44 7.96
N ILE A 15 7.22 -26.97 7.63
CA ILE A 15 8.34 -26.17 7.11
C ILE A 15 7.92 -25.40 5.86
N ILE A 16 7.21 -26.03 4.92
CA ILE A 16 6.77 -25.36 3.69
C ILE A 16 5.69 -24.31 3.96
N THR A 17 4.74 -24.63 4.84
CA THR A 17 3.69 -23.69 5.25
C THR A 17 4.27 -22.49 5.99
N GLU A 18 5.43 -22.60 6.65
CA GLU A 18 6.13 -21.48 7.30
C GLU A 18 7.01 -20.64 6.34
N ILE A 19 7.23 -21.08 5.09
CA ILE A 19 7.96 -20.26 4.10
C ILE A 19 7.07 -19.12 3.64
N GLU A 20 7.45 -17.89 3.96
CA GLU A 20 6.70 -16.68 3.58
C GLU A 20 7.03 -16.16 2.16
N ASP A 21 8.26 -16.39 1.67
CA ASP A 21 8.69 -15.92 0.35
C ASP A 21 8.50 -17.01 -0.73
N ASN A 22 7.68 -16.71 -1.74
CA ASN A 22 7.43 -17.63 -2.84
C ASN A 22 8.69 -17.98 -3.65
N VAL A 23 9.70 -17.10 -3.67
CA VAL A 23 10.97 -17.38 -4.34
C VAL A 23 11.74 -18.44 -3.57
N ASP A 24 11.76 -18.36 -2.24
CA ASP A 24 12.38 -19.37 -1.38
C ASP A 24 11.63 -20.70 -1.52
N LEU A 25 10.30 -20.67 -1.62
CA LEU A 25 9.49 -21.85 -1.90
C LEU A 25 9.86 -22.48 -3.25
N VAL A 26 9.91 -21.69 -4.32
CA VAL A 26 10.32 -22.16 -5.65
C VAL A 26 11.74 -22.73 -5.62
N CYS A 27 12.70 -22.04 -4.98
CA CYS A 27 14.07 -22.51 -4.82
C CYS A 27 14.13 -23.84 -4.04
N LEU A 28 13.36 -23.97 -2.97
CA LEU A 28 13.26 -25.22 -2.21
C LEU A 28 12.75 -26.36 -3.09
N LEU A 29 11.67 -26.14 -3.84
CA LEU A 29 11.07 -27.16 -4.70
C LEU A 29 11.96 -27.53 -5.90
N LEU A 30 12.69 -26.56 -6.48
CA LEU A 30 13.67 -26.80 -7.53
C LEU A 30 14.87 -27.61 -7.02
N THR A 31 15.32 -27.33 -5.80
CA THR A 31 16.43 -28.04 -5.16
C THR A 31 16.02 -29.43 -4.66
N CYS A 32 14.80 -29.56 -4.16
CA CYS A 32 14.25 -30.78 -3.56
C CYS A 32 13.21 -31.44 -4.48
N LYS A 33 13.58 -31.73 -5.74
CA LYS A 33 12.65 -32.32 -6.74
C LYS A 33 11.90 -33.56 -6.25
N LYS A 34 12.55 -34.41 -5.43
CA LYS A 34 11.90 -35.58 -4.81
C LYS A 34 10.72 -35.17 -3.94
N LEU A 35 10.87 -34.15 -3.11
CA LEU A 35 9.79 -33.67 -2.25
C LEU A 35 8.58 -33.21 -3.07
N TYR A 36 8.83 -32.53 -4.20
CA TYR A 36 7.76 -32.17 -5.12
C TYR A 36 7.12 -33.38 -5.81
N ASN A 37 7.90 -34.39 -6.25
CA ASN A 37 7.38 -35.53 -7.02
C ASN A 37 6.77 -36.67 -6.19
N SER A 38 7.09 -36.79 -4.90
CA SER A 38 6.83 -38.03 -4.14
C SER A 38 5.43 -38.12 -3.53
N SER A 39 4.65 -37.04 -3.46
CA SER A 39 3.32 -37.09 -2.85
C SER A 39 2.35 -36.09 -3.48
N PHE A 40 1.30 -36.62 -4.11
CA PHE A 40 0.21 -35.83 -4.66
C PHE A 40 -0.56 -35.07 -3.57
N THR A 41 -0.71 -35.68 -2.38
CA THR A 41 -1.36 -35.06 -1.22
C THR A 41 -0.61 -33.83 -0.76
N PHE A 42 0.72 -33.89 -0.79
CA PHE A 42 1.58 -32.78 -0.42
C PHE A 42 1.45 -31.59 -1.37
N ARG A 43 1.43 -31.84 -2.69
CA ARG A 43 1.27 -30.77 -3.69
C ARG A 43 0.00 -29.95 -3.47
N ARG A 44 -1.11 -30.62 -3.13
CA ARG A 44 -2.41 -29.99 -2.89
C ARG A 44 -2.44 -29.03 -1.70
N SER A 45 -1.54 -29.20 -0.73
CA SER A 45 -1.44 -28.31 0.44
C SER A 45 -0.42 -27.19 0.28
N ILE A 46 0.33 -27.15 -0.83
CA ILE A 46 1.25 -26.05 -1.10
C ILE A 46 0.47 -24.95 -1.82
N HIS A 47 0.62 -23.73 -1.31
CA HIS A 47 0.04 -22.53 -1.87
C HIS A 47 1.13 -21.46 -1.99
N PHE A 48 1.08 -20.66 -3.04
CA PHE A 48 1.80 -19.40 -3.09
C PHE A 48 1.10 -18.40 -2.17
N LYS A 49 1.90 -17.66 -1.40
CA LYS A 49 1.42 -16.64 -0.47
C LYS A 49 1.45 -15.27 -1.12
N GLY A 50 0.47 -14.41 -0.85
CA GLY A 50 0.52 -13.02 -1.29
C GLY A 50 0.50 -12.80 -2.81
N ILE A 51 0.04 -13.77 -3.62
CA ILE A 51 -0.21 -13.60 -5.07
C ILE A 51 -1.43 -12.73 -5.40
N GLY A 52 -1.99 -12.09 -4.37
CA GLY A 52 -3.29 -11.44 -4.41
C GLY A 52 -4.41 -12.48 -4.30
N GLU A 53 -5.37 -12.23 -3.41
CA GLU A 53 -6.64 -12.93 -3.49
C GLU A 53 -7.29 -12.62 -4.84
N PRO A 54 -7.89 -13.59 -5.56
CA PRO A 54 -8.68 -13.33 -6.75
C PRO A 54 -9.66 -12.17 -6.61
N ILE A 55 -10.25 -12.00 -5.42
CA ILE A 55 -11.14 -10.90 -5.08
C ILE A 55 -10.48 -10.05 -4.00
N ASN A 56 -10.33 -8.74 -4.23
CA ASN A 56 -9.75 -7.84 -3.23
C ASN A 56 -10.79 -7.41 -2.17
N GLU A 57 -10.34 -6.69 -1.13
CA GLU A 57 -11.23 -6.19 -0.07
C GLU A 57 -12.32 -5.19 -0.51
N LYS A 58 -12.20 -4.67 -1.75
CA LYS A 58 -13.19 -3.79 -2.40
C LYS A 58 -14.22 -4.58 -3.20
N GLY A 59 -14.08 -5.91 -3.29
CA GLY A 59 -14.93 -6.75 -4.12
C GLY A 59 -14.64 -6.64 -5.61
N GLU A 60 -13.43 -6.28 -6.00
CA GLU A 60 -13.01 -6.23 -7.39
C GLU A 60 -12.07 -7.41 -7.68
N ILE A 61 -12.02 -7.85 -8.94
CA ILE A 61 -11.00 -8.82 -9.35
C ILE A 61 -9.64 -8.17 -9.15
N SER A 62 -8.80 -8.83 -8.36
CA SER A 62 -7.47 -8.33 -8.07
C SER A 62 -6.65 -8.25 -9.36
N SER A 63 -6.18 -7.06 -9.68
CA SER A 63 -5.28 -6.84 -10.80
C SER A 63 -3.95 -7.59 -10.62
N GLN A 64 -3.50 -7.78 -9.38
CA GLN A 64 -2.36 -8.64 -9.05
C GLN A 64 -2.62 -10.09 -9.44
N PHE A 65 -3.80 -10.62 -9.10
CA PHE A 65 -4.20 -11.98 -9.45
C PHE A 65 -4.29 -12.16 -10.97
N THR A 66 -4.94 -11.23 -11.67
CA THR A 66 -5.05 -11.24 -13.13
C THR A 66 -3.67 -11.26 -13.80
N ALA A 67 -2.74 -10.42 -13.35
CA ALA A 67 -1.37 -10.41 -13.87
C ALA A 67 -0.62 -11.70 -13.55
N THR A 68 -0.78 -12.24 -12.34
CA THR A 68 -0.21 -13.53 -11.95
C THR A 68 -0.66 -14.62 -12.91
N VAL A 69 -1.98 -14.85 -13.02
CA VAL A 69 -2.53 -15.95 -13.83
C VAL A 69 -2.22 -15.81 -15.32
N SER A 70 -2.31 -14.59 -15.85
CA SER A 70 -2.07 -14.36 -17.29
C SER A 70 -0.60 -14.46 -17.70
N ARG A 71 0.35 -14.33 -16.76
CA ARG A 71 1.79 -14.23 -17.05
C ARG A 71 2.62 -15.26 -16.30
N PHE A 72 1.98 -16.20 -15.60
CA PHE A 72 2.65 -17.24 -14.87
C PHE A 72 3.39 -18.18 -15.82
N ASN A 73 4.70 -17.96 -15.97
CA ASN A 73 5.53 -18.72 -16.93
C ASN A 73 6.22 -19.94 -16.30
N ILE A 74 6.11 -20.12 -14.98
CA ILE A 74 6.73 -21.26 -14.27
C ILE A 74 5.79 -22.46 -14.26
N ASN A 75 5.43 -22.94 -15.46
CA ASN A 75 4.40 -23.97 -15.69
C ASN A 75 4.56 -25.25 -14.85
N SER A 76 5.78 -25.57 -14.39
CA SER A 76 6.03 -26.69 -13.48
C SER A 76 5.33 -26.59 -12.13
N PHE A 77 4.87 -25.40 -11.72
CA PHE A 77 4.18 -25.12 -10.45
C PHE A 77 2.74 -24.63 -10.65
N LYS A 78 2.12 -24.94 -11.80
CA LYS A 78 0.76 -24.50 -12.13
C LYS A 78 -0.29 -25.03 -11.14
N ASP A 79 -0.12 -26.26 -10.67
CA ASP A 79 -0.96 -26.88 -9.65
C ASP A 79 -0.92 -26.13 -8.31
N ILE A 80 0.26 -25.66 -7.88
CA ILE A 80 0.41 -24.81 -6.68
C ILE A 80 -0.38 -23.51 -6.85
N LEU A 81 -0.30 -22.88 -8.04
CA LEU A 81 -1.09 -21.69 -8.33
C LEU A 81 -2.60 -21.97 -8.24
N GLU A 82 -3.07 -23.08 -8.83
CA GLU A 82 -4.48 -23.48 -8.77
C GLU A 82 -4.96 -23.77 -7.33
N ASN A 83 -4.11 -24.41 -6.51
CA ASN A 83 -4.41 -24.64 -5.10
C ASN A 83 -4.53 -23.32 -4.33
N SER A 84 -3.69 -22.34 -4.65
CA SER A 84 -3.65 -21.01 -4.00
C SER A 84 -4.94 -20.22 -4.16
N ILE A 85 -5.78 -20.59 -5.13
CA ILE A 85 -7.05 -19.92 -5.44
C ILE A 85 -8.24 -20.87 -5.38
N SER A 86 -8.08 -21.99 -4.67
CA SER A 86 -9.07 -23.08 -4.64
C SER A 86 -10.35 -22.74 -3.87
N ASN A 87 -10.28 -21.84 -2.89
CA ASN A 87 -11.37 -21.44 -2.00
C ASN A 87 -12.18 -20.22 -2.48
N GLN A 88 -11.85 -19.66 -3.65
CA GLN A 88 -12.51 -18.47 -4.20
C GLN A 88 -13.25 -18.79 -5.50
N TYR A 89 -14.34 -18.07 -5.73
CA TYR A 89 -15.17 -18.24 -6.91
C TYR A 89 -15.62 -16.89 -7.46
N VAL A 90 -15.35 -16.66 -8.74
CA VAL A 90 -15.71 -15.41 -9.44
C VAL A 90 -16.76 -15.74 -10.49
N VAL A 91 -17.94 -15.15 -10.35
CA VAL A 91 -19.02 -15.21 -11.34
C VAL A 91 -18.92 -13.96 -12.21
N LEU A 92 -18.67 -14.20 -13.49
CA LEU A 92 -18.54 -13.16 -14.50
C LEU A 92 -19.63 -13.36 -15.55
N PRO A 93 -20.23 -12.27 -16.08
CA PRO A 93 -21.08 -12.38 -17.25
C PRO A 93 -20.26 -12.80 -18.47
N ASP A 94 -20.90 -13.53 -19.40
CA ASP A 94 -20.24 -14.17 -20.56
C ASP A 94 -19.59 -13.18 -21.55
N LEU A 95 -19.88 -11.88 -21.44
CA LEU A 95 -19.66 -10.92 -22.51
C LEU A 95 -18.33 -10.15 -22.48
N TYR A 96 -17.53 -10.18 -21.40
CA TYR A 96 -16.48 -9.17 -21.22
C TYR A 96 -15.10 -9.61 -20.70
N HIS A 97 -14.80 -10.91 -20.57
CA HIS A 97 -13.56 -11.32 -19.91
C HIS A 97 -12.64 -12.23 -20.75
N PRO A 98 -11.31 -12.02 -20.67
CA PRO A 98 -10.36 -12.86 -21.37
C PRO A 98 -10.44 -14.31 -20.86
N ASP A 99 -10.55 -15.26 -21.80
CA ASP A 99 -10.70 -16.70 -21.59
C ASP A 99 -9.83 -17.29 -20.47
N ALA A 100 -8.63 -16.73 -20.26
CA ALA A 100 -7.70 -17.19 -19.25
C ALA A 100 -8.28 -17.13 -17.82
N ILE A 101 -8.96 -16.05 -17.45
CA ILE A 101 -9.53 -15.90 -16.10
C ILE A 101 -10.69 -16.88 -15.92
N LEU A 102 -11.58 -16.95 -16.92
CA LEU A 102 -12.74 -17.85 -16.93
C LEU A 102 -12.32 -19.32 -16.79
N ARG A 103 -11.28 -19.77 -17.50
CA ARG A 103 -10.80 -21.15 -17.39
C ARG A 103 -10.39 -21.53 -15.97
N HIS A 104 -9.81 -20.58 -15.22
CA HIS A 104 -9.37 -20.84 -13.85
C HIS A 104 -10.47 -20.72 -12.79
N THR A 105 -11.56 -20.00 -13.08
CA THR A 105 -12.65 -19.76 -12.12
C THR A 105 -13.93 -20.56 -12.38
N SER A 106 -14.23 -20.97 -13.62
CA SER A 106 -15.57 -21.45 -14.00
C SER A 106 -15.72 -22.97 -14.21
N THR A 107 -14.64 -23.74 -14.42
CA THR A 107 -14.80 -25.10 -14.95
C THR A 107 -14.65 -26.22 -13.91
N ASN A 108 -15.76 -26.95 -13.65
CA ASN A 108 -15.81 -28.34 -13.14
C ASN A 108 -14.90 -28.69 -11.95
N ARG A 109 -14.80 -27.83 -10.95
CA ARG A 109 -14.17 -28.24 -9.69
C ARG A 109 -15.10 -29.19 -8.95
N HIS A 110 -14.69 -30.45 -8.83
CA HIS A 110 -15.37 -31.49 -8.05
C HIS A 110 -15.56 -31.15 -6.56
N ASN A 111 -15.03 -30.01 -6.09
CA ASN A 111 -15.04 -29.58 -4.69
C ASN A 111 -15.80 -28.26 -4.51
N ALA A 112 -17.06 -28.18 -4.92
CA ALA A 112 -17.89 -26.99 -4.70
C ALA A 112 -18.03 -26.61 -3.21
N GLY A 113 -17.82 -27.56 -2.29
CA GLY A 113 -17.98 -27.35 -0.84
C GLY A 113 -16.85 -26.59 -0.14
N THR A 114 -15.76 -26.23 -0.82
CA THR A 114 -14.64 -25.47 -0.20
C THR A 114 -14.66 -23.98 -0.51
N ILE A 115 -15.70 -23.51 -1.19
CA ILE A 115 -15.78 -22.11 -1.64
C ILE A 115 -16.31 -21.26 -0.49
N THR A 116 -15.47 -20.36 0.01
CA THR A 116 -15.80 -19.47 1.13
C THR A 116 -16.03 -18.02 0.67
N THR A 117 -15.47 -17.64 -0.48
CA THR A 117 -15.53 -16.26 -1.00
C THR A 117 -16.08 -16.25 -2.42
N VAL A 118 -17.10 -15.42 -2.66
CA VAL A 118 -17.76 -15.27 -3.96
C VAL A 118 -17.81 -13.81 -4.38
N LEU A 119 -17.50 -13.55 -5.65
CA LEU A 119 -17.77 -12.27 -6.33
C LEU A 119 -18.80 -12.49 -7.44
N VAL A 120 -19.86 -11.70 -7.42
CA VAL A 120 -20.89 -11.63 -8.45
C VAL A 120 -20.81 -10.26 -9.11
N ASN A 121 -20.30 -10.23 -10.35
CA ASN A 121 -20.39 -9.05 -11.20
C ASN A 121 -21.66 -9.14 -12.05
N ASP A 122 -22.33 -8.01 -12.21
CA ASP A 122 -23.53 -7.87 -13.06
C ASP A 122 -24.62 -8.89 -12.67
N TYR A 123 -25.08 -8.75 -11.42
CA TYR A 123 -26.08 -9.62 -10.80
C TYR A 123 -27.23 -10.00 -11.75
N GLU A 124 -27.44 -11.32 -11.92
CA GLU A 124 -28.66 -11.90 -12.46
C GLU A 124 -29.28 -12.86 -11.43
N GLN A 125 -30.61 -12.84 -11.32
CA GLN A 125 -31.33 -13.65 -10.32
C GLN A 125 -30.98 -15.14 -10.38
N LYS A 126 -30.77 -15.69 -11.58
CA LYS A 126 -30.41 -17.11 -11.80
C LYS A 126 -29.13 -17.53 -11.09
N PHE A 127 -28.22 -16.59 -10.81
CA PHE A 127 -26.98 -16.90 -10.11
C PHE A 127 -27.22 -17.16 -8.62
N ILE A 128 -28.18 -16.50 -7.99
CA ILE A 128 -28.46 -16.70 -6.57
C ILE A 128 -29.01 -18.10 -6.30
N ASP A 129 -29.88 -18.61 -7.18
CA ASP A 129 -30.38 -19.98 -7.09
C ASP A 129 -29.22 -21.03 -7.10
N SER A 130 -28.06 -20.66 -7.65
CA SER A 130 -26.86 -21.49 -7.64
C SER A 130 -26.01 -21.36 -6.36
N LEU A 131 -26.11 -20.23 -5.65
CA LEU A 131 -25.40 -19.98 -4.40
C LEU A 131 -26.03 -20.75 -3.23
N ASP A 132 -27.34 -20.98 -3.25
CA ASP A 132 -28.05 -21.76 -2.22
C ASP A 132 -27.48 -23.19 -2.07
N LYS A 133 -26.85 -23.70 -3.12
CA LYS A 133 -26.18 -25.02 -3.13
C LYS A 133 -24.81 -24.99 -2.46
N ARG A 134 -24.37 -23.85 -1.92
CA ARG A 134 -23.01 -23.62 -1.39
C ARG A 134 -23.08 -23.01 0.02
N PRO A 135 -23.43 -23.81 1.04
CA PRO A 135 -23.57 -23.32 2.41
C PRO A 135 -22.25 -22.84 3.03
N SER A 136 -21.10 -23.16 2.44
CA SER A 136 -19.77 -22.75 2.92
C SER A 136 -19.42 -21.28 2.64
N ILE A 137 -20.25 -20.53 1.92
CA ILE A 137 -19.97 -19.14 1.59
C ILE A 137 -20.00 -18.31 2.88
N GLU A 138 -18.86 -17.68 3.18
CA GLU A 138 -18.68 -16.79 4.33
C GLU A 138 -18.61 -15.32 3.90
N THR A 139 -18.11 -15.06 2.69
CA THR A 139 -17.90 -13.72 2.14
C THR A 139 -18.52 -13.61 0.74
N LEU A 140 -19.39 -12.62 0.55
CA LEU A 140 -20.05 -12.34 -0.73
C LEU A 140 -19.86 -10.88 -1.14
N TYR A 141 -19.37 -10.69 -2.36
CA TYR A 141 -19.25 -9.40 -3.04
C TYR A 141 -20.23 -9.35 -4.20
N ILE A 142 -20.98 -8.26 -4.31
CA ILE A 142 -21.92 -8.00 -5.40
C ILE A 142 -21.60 -6.62 -5.98
N ASP A 143 -21.15 -6.57 -7.24
CA ASP A 143 -20.99 -5.33 -8.01
C ASP A 143 -22.03 -5.35 -9.13
N HIS A 144 -23.09 -4.56 -8.98
CA HIS A 144 -24.14 -4.41 -9.97
C HIS A 144 -24.41 -2.92 -10.20
N ARG A 145 -23.97 -2.42 -11.34
CA ARG A 145 -24.00 -0.98 -11.64
C ARG A 145 -25.23 -0.54 -12.42
N TYR A 146 -26.11 -1.48 -12.77
CA TYR A 146 -27.34 -1.18 -13.50
C TYR A 146 -28.44 -0.67 -12.57
N SER A 147 -29.45 -0.04 -13.16
CA SER A 147 -30.50 0.68 -12.45
C SER A 147 -31.64 -0.19 -11.95
N SER A 148 -31.45 -1.50 -11.81
CA SER A 148 -32.46 -2.39 -11.25
C SER A 148 -32.28 -2.52 -9.74
N THR A 149 -33.38 -2.43 -9.00
CA THR A 149 -33.43 -2.80 -7.59
C THR A 149 -33.12 -4.29 -7.45
N ILE A 150 -32.13 -4.64 -6.61
CA ILE A 150 -31.76 -6.03 -6.35
C ILE A 150 -32.42 -6.51 -5.05
N ASP A 151 -33.09 -7.67 -5.07
CA ASP A 151 -33.55 -8.33 -3.86
C ASP A 151 -32.49 -9.29 -3.32
N LEU A 152 -31.82 -8.87 -2.23
CA LEU A 152 -30.86 -9.67 -1.49
C LEU A 152 -31.52 -10.53 -0.40
N GLY A 153 -32.85 -10.52 -0.29
CA GLY A 153 -33.57 -11.39 0.63
C GLY A 153 -33.25 -12.87 0.42
N VAL A 154 -32.92 -13.30 -0.80
CA VAL A 154 -32.59 -14.71 -1.09
C VAL A 154 -31.26 -15.13 -0.46
N ILE A 155 -30.24 -14.25 -0.43
CA ILE A 155 -28.94 -14.58 0.19
C ILE A 155 -28.99 -14.64 1.72
N SER A 156 -30.11 -14.26 2.35
CA SER A 156 -30.35 -14.49 3.78
C SER A 156 -30.38 -15.98 4.15
N GLN A 157 -30.61 -16.85 3.16
CA GLN A 157 -30.60 -18.30 3.34
C GLN A 157 -29.18 -18.88 3.48
N LEU A 158 -28.13 -18.13 3.16
CA LEU A 158 -26.74 -18.58 3.30
C LEU A 158 -26.35 -18.60 4.79
N PRO A 159 -26.27 -19.80 5.42
CA PRO A 159 -26.21 -19.90 6.88
C PRO A 159 -24.90 -19.37 7.46
N ASN A 160 -23.82 -19.45 6.68
CA ASN A 160 -22.47 -19.06 7.11
C ASN A 160 -22.04 -17.68 6.60
N LEU A 161 -22.92 -16.92 5.92
CA LEU A 161 -22.58 -15.62 5.38
C LEU A 161 -22.30 -14.63 6.51
N GLN A 162 -21.04 -14.25 6.67
CA GLN A 162 -20.57 -13.34 7.72
C GLN A 162 -20.18 -11.97 7.17
N ARG A 163 -19.81 -11.88 5.89
CA ARG A 163 -19.32 -10.65 5.25
C ARG A 163 -20.05 -10.41 3.94
N LEU A 164 -20.66 -9.25 3.81
CA LEU A 164 -21.40 -8.84 2.62
C LEU A 164 -20.92 -7.46 2.17
N SER A 165 -20.56 -7.34 0.90
CA SER A 165 -20.17 -6.07 0.27
C SER A 165 -20.96 -5.88 -1.00
N VAL A 166 -21.74 -4.81 -1.06
CA VAL A 166 -22.73 -4.57 -2.11
C VAL A 166 -22.46 -3.20 -2.72
N ARG A 167 -22.26 -3.16 -4.03
CA ARG A 167 -22.20 -1.95 -4.84
C ARG A 167 -23.36 -1.95 -5.82
N VAL A 168 -24.35 -1.10 -5.56
CA VAL A 168 -25.63 -1.09 -6.27
C VAL A 168 -26.23 0.32 -6.32
N GLN A 169 -27.18 0.51 -7.23
CA GLN A 169 -28.02 1.71 -7.19
C GLN A 169 -29.11 1.57 -6.13
N GLU A 170 -29.88 0.49 -6.12
CA GLU A 170 -30.96 0.24 -5.15
C GLU A 170 -31.00 -1.25 -4.78
N PHE A 171 -31.39 -1.56 -3.54
CA PHE A 171 -31.55 -2.96 -3.11
C PHE A 171 -32.50 -3.12 -1.93
N ASN A 172 -32.99 -4.34 -1.74
CA ASN A 172 -33.61 -4.82 -0.52
C ASN A 172 -32.65 -5.80 0.16
N LEU A 173 -32.19 -5.49 1.38
CA LEU A 173 -31.17 -6.30 2.07
C LEU A 173 -31.71 -7.62 2.62
N GLY A 174 -33.02 -7.70 2.91
CA GLY A 174 -33.59 -8.78 3.70
C GLY A 174 -33.04 -8.84 5.13
N THR A 175 -33.33 -9.92 5.85
CA THR A 175 -32.92 -10.12 7.25
C THR A 175 -31.72 -11.06 7.33
N HIS A 176 -30.60 -10.63 7.92
CA HIS A 176 -29.45 -11.51 8.17
C HIS A 176 -29.10 -11.57 9.65
N THR A 177 -29.10 -12.77 10.22
CA THR A 177 -28.79 -12.99 11.64
C THR A 177 -27.32 -13.32 11.88
N SER A 178 -26.60 -13.85 10.88
CA SER A 178 -25.18 -14.26 10.97
C SER A 178 -24.19 -13.18 10.50
N LEU A 179 -24.68 -12.11 9.87
CA LEU A 179 -23.83 -11.11 9.22
C LEU A 179 -23.09 -10.25 10.26
N LYS A 180 -21.75 -10.24 10.17
CA LYS A 180 -20.84 -9.50 11.07
C LYS A 180 -20.27 -8.25 10.43
N SER A 181 -20.07 -8.26 9.11
CA SER A 181 -19.53 -7.12 8.35
C SER A 181 -20.41 -6.81 7.15
N LEU A 182 -20.77 -5.54 7.00
CA LEU A 182 -21.56 -5.03 5.88
C LEU A 182 -20.89 -3.79 5.27
N LYS A 183 -20.64 -3.83 3.95
CA LYS A 183 -20.16 -2.69 3.17
C LYS A 183 -21.16 -2.33 2.09
N LEU A 184 -21.64 -1.09 2.07
CA LEU A 184 -22.64 -0.59 1.14
C LEU A 184 -22.08 0.59 0.35
N TYR A 185 -21.96 0.40 -0.96
CA TYR A 185 -21.45 1.40 -1.90
C TYR A 185 -22.55 1.80 -2.88
N PHE A 186 -23.28 2.84 -2.53
CA PHE A 186 -24.35 3.35 -3.38
C PHE A 186 -23.79 4.18 -4.54
N THR A 187 -24.45 4.14 -5.70
CA THR A 187 -24.14 5.06 -6.81
C THR A 187 -24.91 6.38 -6.71
N SER A 188 -25.99 6.40 -5.91
CA SER A 188 -26.83 7.55 -5.64
C SER A 188 -27.02 7.74 -4.13
N LYS A 189 -27.62 8.87 -3.74
CA LYS A 189 -27.87 9.20 -2.33
C LYS A 189 -28.93 8.25 -1.74
N HIS A 190 -28.65 7.75 -0.54
CA HIS A 190 -29.59 6.90 0.21
C HIS A 190 -29.86 7.47 1.59
N HIS A 191 -31.09 7.30 2.09
CA HIS A 191 -31.40 7.61 3.48
C HIS A 191 -31.05 6.41 4.36
N LEU A 192 -30.34 6.66 5.46
CA LEU A 192 -29.92 5.59 6.35
C LEU A 192 -31.11 4.84 6.98
N VAL A 193 -32.23 5.55 7.17
CA VAL A 193 -33.47 4.98 7.75
C VAL A 193 -34.07 3.88 6.89
N ASP A 194 -33.95 3.98 5.56
CA ASP A 194 -34.53 3.03 4.61
C ASP A 194 -33.78 1.68 4.61
N LEU A 195 -32.57 1.64 5.17
CA LEU A 195 -31.74 0.44 5.23
C LEU A 195 -32.06 -0.46 6.43
N GLU A 196 -32.84 0.02 7.40
CA GLU A 196 -33.30 -0.75 8.57
C GLU A 196 -32.17 -1.53 9.29
N LEU A 197 -30.98 -0.91 9.38
CA LEU A 197 -29.74 -1.57 9.84
C LEU A 197 -29.79 -2.03 11.30
N ASN A 198 -30.70 -1.48 12.10
CA ASN A 198 -30.93 -1.91 13.48
C ASN A 198 -31.40 -3.37 13.60
N ARG A 199 -31.84 -4.01 12.52
CA ARG A 199 -32.24 -5.43 12.50
C ARG A 199 -31.06 -6.42 12.50
N PHE A 200 -29.84 -5.95 12.19
CA PHE A 200 -28.66 -6.81 12.08
C PHE A 200 -27.97 -6.99 13.43
N VAL A 201 -28.52 -7.89 14.26
CA VAL A 201 -28.09 -8.11 15.66
C VAL A 201 -26.67 -8.64 15.83
N SER A 202 -26.07 -9.18 14.77
CA SER A 202 -24.68 -9.70 14.79
C SER A 202 -23.67 -8.74 14.16
N LEU A 203 -24.12 -7.58 13.65
CA LEU A 203 -23.28 -6.69 12.87
C LEU A 203 -22.31 -5.94 13.78
N THR A 204 -21.02 -6.16 13.57
CA THR A 204 -19.94 -5.52 14.33
C THR A 204 -19.16 -4.49 13.50
N GLU A 205 -19.25 -4.57 12.17
CA GLU A 205 -18.55 -3.68 11.23
C GLU A 205 -19.51 -3.18 10.15
N LEU A 206 -19.58 -1.85 9.98
CA LEU A 206 -20.41 -1.21 8.96
C LEU A 206 -19.61 -0.16 8.18
N THR A 207 -19.67 -0.23 6.85
CA THR A 207 -19.22 0.84 5.95
C THR A 207 -20.35 1.24 5.03
N CYS A 208 -20.69 2.53 4.97
CA CYS A 208 -21.69 3.06 4.04
C CYS A 208 -21.16 4.27 3.29
N HIS A 209 -21.49 4.40 2.01
CA HIS A 209 -21.10 5.53 1.15
C HIS A 209 -22.34 6.32 0.68
N PHE A 210 -22.28 7.64 0.55
CA PHE A 210 -23.41 8.49 0.10
C PHE A 210 -24.71 8.35 0.92
N VAL A 211 -24.58 8.31 2.25
CA VAL A 211 -25.74 8.28 3.15
C VAL A 211 -26.17 9.68 3.61
N SER A 212 -27.46 9.85 3.81
CA SER A 212 -28.11 11.08 4.26
C SER A 212 -29.15 10.78 5.35
N LYS A 213 -29.70 11.83 5.97
CA LYS A 213 -30.73 11.74 7.02
C LYS A 213 -30.36 10.74 8.14
N ILE A 214 -29.12 10.82 8.61
CA ILE A 214 -28.67 10.04 9.76
C ILE A 214 -29.44 10.52 11.00
N ALA A 215 -29.97 9.59 11.77
CA ALA A 215 -30.73 9.88 12.99
C ALA A 215 -30.36 8.88 14.10
N PRO A 216 -30.64 9.25 15.37
CA PRO A 216 -30.44 8.36 16.52
C PRO A 216 -31.20 7.05 16.40
N GLY A 217 -30.60 5.95 16.85
CA GLY A 217 -31.25 4.63 16.90
C GLY A 217 -31.34 3.86 15.58
N LEU A 218 -30.83 4.43 14.46
CA LEU A 218 -30.82 3.73 13.16
C LEU A 218 -29.70 2.70 13.02
N LEU A 219 -28.64 2.82 13.83
CA LEU A 219 -27.44 1.99 13.75
C LEU A 219 -27.51 0.85 14.78
N PRO A 220 -27.06 -0.38 14.44
CA PRO A 220 -27.04 -1.48 15.38
C PRO A 220 -26.06 -1.23 16.54
N ILE A 221 -26.52 -1.49 17.76
CA ILE A 221 -25.76 -1.24 19.00
C ILE A 221 -24.53 -2.14 19.18
N THR A 222 -24.43 -3.20 18.40
CA THR A 222 -23.33 -4.18 18.40
C THR A 222 -22.11 -3.71 17.61
N LEU A 223 -22.19 -2.57 16.91
CA LEU A 223 -21.09 -2.04 16.13
C LEU A 223 -19.87 -1.73 16.98
N THR A 224 -18.73 -2.26 16.54
CA THR A 224 -17.39 -1.97 17.05
C THR A 224 -16.59 -1.10 16.08
N SER A 225 -16.97 -1.11 14.79
CA SER A 225 -16.35 -0.30 13.73
C SER A 225 -17.42 0.30 12.83
N LEU A 226 -17.37 1.63 12.65
CA LEU A 226 -18.30 2.36 11.81
C LEU A 226 -17.54 3.31 10.89
N THR A 227 -17.80 3.20 9.59
CA THR A 227 -17.26 4.09 8.55
C THR A 227 -18.41 4.66 7.72
N LEU A 228 -18.67 5.96 7.84
CA LEU A 228 -19.66 6.66 7.03
C LEU A 228 -18.93 7.61 6.08
N LEU A 229 -19.07 7.36 4.79
CA LEU A 229 -18.39 8.07 3.73
C LEU A 229 -19.38 8.94 2.95
N SER A 230 -18.93 10.11 2.52
CA SER A 230 -19.73 11.04 1.72
C SER A 230 -21.07 11.42 2.39
N VAL A 231 -21.06 11.74 3.68
CA VAL A 231 -22.24 12.11 4.46
C VAL A 231 -22.60 13.58 4.20
N GLU A 232 -23.82 13.85 3.73
CA GLU A 232 -24.22 15.21 3.33
C GLU A 232 -24.47 16.16 4.53
N ASP A 233 -25.04 15.64 5.60
CA ASP A 233 -25.42 16.41 6.79
C ASP A 233 -24.54 16.08 7.98
N ILE A 234 -24.30 17.06 8.86
CA ILE A 234 -23.74 16.76 10.18
C ILE A 234 -24.75 15.90 10.95
N PRO A 235 -24.37 14.70 11.41
CA PRO A 235 -25.26 13.85 12.19
C PRO A 235 -25.80 14.61 13.42
N PRO A 236 -27.06 14.41 13.82
CA PRO A 236 -27.58 14.89 15.09
C PRO A 236 -26.65 14.52 16.25
N GLN A 237 -26.57 15.39 17.25
CA GLN A 237 -25.59 15.28 18.33
C GLN A 237 -25.63 13.91 19.05
N ASP A 238 -26.82 13.35 19.20
CA ASP A 238 -27.10 12.10 19.90
C ASP A 238 -27.05 10.85 19.02
N THR A 239 -26.71 10.98 17.73
CA THR A 239 -26.69 9.88 16.74
C THR A 239 -25.94 8.65 17.24
N PHE A 240 -24.77 8.86 17.87
CA PHE A 240 -23.86 7.79 18.23
C PHE A 240 -24.01 7.31 19.68
N ASN A 241 -24.87 7.93 20.49
CA ASN A 241 -24.93 7.70 21.95
C ASN A 241 -25.23 6.25 22.34
N THR A 242 -25.91 5.49 21.48
CA THR A 242 -26.27 4.08 21.74
C THR A 242 -25.16 3.10 21.38
N LEU A 243 -24.12 3.53 20.66
CA LEU A 243 -23.05 2.66 20.14
C LEU A 243 -21.94 2.45 21.18
N VAL A 244 -22.30 2.05 22.40
CA VAL A 244 -21.35 1.95 23.53
C VAL A 244 -20.18 0.98 23.30
N SER A 245 -20.33 0.04 22.37
CA SER A 245 -19.29 -0.93 21.97
C SER A 245 -18.34 -0.40 20.90
N LEU A 246 -18.56 0.82 20.37
CA LEU A 246 -17.82 1.36 19.24
C LEU A 246 -16.36 1.66 19.62
N VAL A 247 -15.42 1.10 18.87
CA VAL A 247 -13.97 1.24 19.06
C VAL A 247 -13.36 2.13 17.96
N TYR A 248 -13.89 2.04 16.74
CA TYR A 248 -13.44 2.78 15.57
C TYR A 248 -14.59 3.55 14.93
N LEU A 249 -14.39 4.85 14.70
CA LEU A 249 -15.33 5.72 13.97
C LEU A 249 -14.59 6.54 12.91
N LYS A 250 -15.02 6.43 11.65
CA LYS A 250 -14.61 7.33 10.56
C LYS A 250 -15.83 8.01 9.96
N LEU A 251 -15.76 9.34 9.86
CA LEU A 251 -16.76 10.18 9.19
C LEU A 251 -16.08 10.98 8.08
N GLU A 252 -16.60 10.88 6.86
CA GLU A 252 -16.24 11.76 5.75
C GLU A 252 -17.50 12.55 5.37
N LEU A 253 -17.50 13.82 5.75
CA LEU A 253 -18.63 14.74 5.59
C LEU A 253 -18.43 15.57 4.30
N ILE A 254 -19.49 15.72 3.51
CA ILE A 254 -19.54 16.57 2.30
C ILE A 254 -20.54 17.69 2.55
N GLY A 255 -20.04 18.87 2.92
CA GLY A 255 -20.90 19.97 3.34
C GLY A 255 -21.56 20.72 2.18
N ARG A 256 -22.89 20.88 2.25
CA ARG A 256 -23.64 21.94 1.56
C ARG A 256 -24.50 22.66 2.60
N HIS A 257 -23.99 23.76 3.15
CA HIS A 257 -24.64 24.59 4.17
C HIS A 257 -24.90 23.92 5.52
N VAL A 258 -24.02 24.19 6.48
CA VAL A 258 -24.16 23.68 7.85
C VAL A 258 -24.75 24.75 8.75
N THR A 259 -25.94 24.51 9.31
CA THR A 259 -26.35 25.21 10.55
C THR A 259 -25.51 24.65 11.69
N SER A 260 -24.93 25.50 12.53
CA SER A 260 -23.97 25.13 13.59
C SER A 260 -24.47 23.93 14.40
N ARG A 261 -23.84 22.76 14.19
CA ARG A 261 -24.13 21.50 14.88
C ARG A 261 -22.83 20.88 15.37
N GLY A 262 -22.90 20.24 16.54
CA GLY A 262 -21.79 19.50 17.13
C GLY A 262 -21.98 17.98 17.02
N ILE A 263 -20.88 17.25 17.10
CA ILE A 263 -20.83 15.79 17.18
C ILE A 263 -20.45 15.41 18.61
N ASP A 264 -21.33 14.67 19.30
CA ASP A 264 -21.06 14.20 20.66
C ASP A 264 -20.65 12.74 20.66
N LEU A 265 -19.41 12.48 21.08
CA LEU A 265 -18.81 11.17 21.23
C LEU A 265 -18.45 10.89 22.69
N SER A 266 -18.81 11.78 23.62
CA SER A 266 -18.35 11.72 25.02
C SER A 266 -18.86 10.49 25.77
N THR A 267 -19.98 9.91 25.32
CA THR A 267 -20.58 8.68 25.87
C THR A 267 -19.90 7.39 25.37
N LEU A 268 -19.06 7.48 24.33
CA LEU A 268 -18.41 6.33 23.70
C LEU A 268 -17.12 5.93 24.42
N LEU A 269 -17.26 5.38 25.63
CA LEU A 269 -16.14 5.06 26.52
C LEU A 269 -15.17 3.99 25.96
N ASN A 270 -15.57 3.25 24.93
CA ASN A 270 -14.72 2.26 24.25
C ASN A 270 -14.05 2.80 22.98
N LEU A 271 -14.38 4.03 22.56
CA LEU A 271 -13.85 4.62 21.32
C LEU A 271 -12.36 4.89 21.49
N LYS A 272 -11.55 4.24 20.65
CA LYS A 272 -10.09 4.38 20.61
C LYS A 272 -9.62 5.21 19.43
N THR A 273 -10.33 5.15 18.32
CA THR A 273 -9.92 5.77 17.06
C THR A 273 -11.06 6.58 16.46
N PHE A 274 -10.81 7.87 16.22
CA PHE A 274 -11.76 8.77 15.57
C PHE A 274 -11.10 9.53 14.42
N LEU A 275 -11.66 9.39 13.22
CA LEU A 275 -11.22 10.07 12.00
C LEU A 275 -12.37 10.95 11.48
N LEU A 276 -12.12 12.24 11.31
CA LEU A 276 -13.04 13.16 10.69
C LEU A 276 -12.39 13.86 9.50
N ASP A 277 -12.95 13.59 8.33
CA ASP A 277 -12.68 14.30 7.10
C ASP A 277 -13.90 15.15 6.73
N TYR A 278 -13.67 16.39 6.30
CA TYR A 278 -14.72 17.28 5.86
C TYR A 278 -14.22 18.07 4.68
N THR A 279 -14.79 17.77 3.52
CA THR A 279 -14.49 18.46 2.29
C THR A 279 -15.59 19.48 2.02
N VAL A 280 -15.22 20.75 1.90
CA VAL A 280 -16.11 21.81 1.41
C VAL A 280 -15.83 21.96 -0.08
N ASN A 281 -16.88 22.03 -0.90
CA ASN A 281 -16.69 22.45 -2.30
C ASN A 281 -16.35 23.95 -2.28
N ASP A 282 -15.12 24.28 -2.69
CA ASP A 282 -14.35 25.54 -2.54
C ASP A 282 -15.00 26.87 -3.04
N THR A 283 -16.32 26.98 -3.16
CA THR A 283 -16.96 28.18 -3.74
C THR A 283 -17.46 29.21 -2.73
N PHE A 284 -17.33 29.01 -1.42
CA PHE A 284 -17.92 29.91 -0.41
C PHE A 284 -16.91 30.33 0.66
N ASP A 285 -16.37 31.53 0.49
CA ASP A 285 -15.19 32.07 1.19
C ASP A 285 -15.43 32.68 2.59
N THR A 286 -16.62 32.59 3.22
CA THR A 286 -16.91 33.54 4.32
C THR A 286 -17.76 33.07 5.51
N VAL A 287 -18.16 31.80 5.62
CA VAL A 287 -18.98 31.38 6.77
C VAL A 287 -18.14 30.70 7.84
N ASP A 288 -18.17 31.26 9.06
CA ASP A 288 -17.56 30.74 10.29
C ASP A 288 -18.19 29.41 10.72
N TYR A 289 -17.94 28.33 9.97
CA TYR A 289 -18.34 27.00 10.39
C TYR A 289 -17.44 26.54 11.55
N ASN A 290 -18.07 26.16 12.67
CA ASN A 290 -17.39 25.55 13.80
C ASN A 290 -18.19 24.32 14.25
N ILE A 291 -17.75 23.15 13.80
CA ILE A 291 -18.23 21.84 14.22
C ILE A 291 -17.57 21.52 15.57
N GLU A 292 -18.35 21.65 16.64
CA GLU A 292 -17.91 21.25 17.98
C GLU A 292 -17.87 19.72 18.07
N ILE A 293 -16.76 19.17 18.54
CA ILE A 293 -16.58 17.73 18.74
C ILE A 293 -16.32 17.47 20.22
N ARG A 294 -17.18 16.67 20.85
CA ARG A 294 -17.03 16.25 22.24
C ARG A 294 -16.45 14.86 22.27
N VAL A 295 -15.19 14.74 22.67
CA VAL A 295 -14.44 13.48 22.61
C VAL A 295 -14.45 12.75 23.95
N PRO A 296 -14.44 11.40 23.95
CA PRO A 296 -14.33 10.61 25.18
C PRO A 296 -12.87 10.53 25.66
N PRO A 297 -12.63 10.31 26.97
CA PRO A 297 -11.28 10.22 27.54
C PRO A 297 -10.50 8.95 27.10
N SER A 298 -11.20 7.97 26.52
CA SER A 298 -10.63 6.69 26.02
C SER A 298 -9.86 6.82 24.70
N LEU A 299 -9.96 7.96 24.03
CA LEU A 299 -9.46 8.15 22.67
C LEU A 299 -7.92 8.09 22.63
N LYS A 300 -7.39 7.26 21.72
CA LYS A 300 -5.95 7.04 21.49
C LYS A 300 -5.46 7.65 20.19
N ILE A 301 -6.26 7.59 19.13
CA ILE A 301 -5.92 8.08 17.79
C ILE A 301 -6.99 9.08 17.35
N LEU A 302 -6.55 10.28 17.00
CA LEU A 302 -7.43 11.35 16.51
C LEU A 302 -6.88 11.91 15.20
N HIS A 303 -7.71 11.92 14.15
CA HIS A 303 -7.39 12.53 12.87
C HIS A 303 -8.45 13.58 12.51
N LEU A 304 -8.04 14.84 12.40
CA LEU A 304 -8.88 15.97 12.04
C LEU A 304 -8.32 16.65 10.79
N VAL A 305 -8.91 16.35 9.62
CA VAL A 305 -8.51 16.93 8.33
C VAL A 305 -9.25 18.24 8.04
N SER A 306 -10.35 18.50 8.75
CA SER A 306 -11.24 19.64 8.53
C SER A 306 -10.74 20.96 9.10
N TYR A 307 -10.95 22.05 8.36
CA TYR A 307 -10.65 23.41 8.82
C TYR A 307 -11.60 23.94 9.90
N TYR A 308 -12.79 23.33 10.00
CA TYR A 308 -13.94 23.90 10.70
C TYR A 308 -14.25 23.15 12.00
N THR A 309 -13.30 22.40 12.53
CA THR A 309 -13.54 21.58 13.73
C THR A 309 -12.97 22.24 14.97
N ARG A 310 -13.61 22.00 16.11
CA ARG A 310 -13.12 22.44 17.41
C ARG A 310 -13.38 21.38 18.45
N ILE A 311 -12.37 21.10 19.27
CA ILE A 311 -12.53 20.31 20.49
C ILE A 311 -12.41 21.27 21.67
N PRO A 312 -13.52 21.56 22.38
CA PRO A 312 -13.48 22.45 23.54
C PRO A 312 -12.49 21.94 24.60
N SER A 313 -11.78 22.86 25.27
CA SER A 313 -10.69 22.54 26.18
C SER A 313 -11.12 21.76 27.44
N GLN A 314 -12.42 21.74 27.77
CA GLN A 314 -12.93 20.90 28.85
C GLN A 314 -12.85 19.39 28.56
N TYR A 315 -12.80 18.99 27.28
CA TYR A 315 -12.70 17.58 26.89
C TYR A 315 -11.25 17.13 26.87
N LYS A 316 -10.82 16.56 28.00
CA LYS A 316 -9.45 16.03 28.16
C LYS A 316 -9.30 14.72 27.39
N MET A 317 -8.16 14.56 26.73
CA MET A 317 -7.77 13.34 26.02
C MET A 317 -6.50 12.74 26.63
N PRO A 318 -6.56 12.24 27.88
CA PRO A 318 -5.37 11.81 28.62
C PRO A 318 -4.66 10.61 27.99
N LEU A 319 -5.39 9.78 27.23
CA LEU A 319 -4.87 8.57 26.58
C LEU A 319 -4.50 8.78 25.10
N LEU A 320 -4.53 10.02 24.59
CA LEU A 320 -4.21 10.29 23.20
C LEU A 320 -2.72 10.00 22.93
N GLU A 321 -2.46 9.05 22.03
CA GLU A 321 -1.12 8.60 21.64
C GLU A 321 -0.71 9.20 20.28
N GLU A 322 -1.68 9.39 19.37
CA GLU A 322 -1.49 9.91 18.02
C GLU A 322 -2.50 11.00 17.66
N LEU A 323 -1.99 12.12 17.16
CA LEU A 323 -2.80 13.22 16.63
C LEU A 323 -2.34 13.58 15.21
N ASN A 324 -3.28 13.59 14.27
CA ASN A 324 -3.11 14.22 12.97
C ASN A 324 -4.09 15.39 12.84
N VAL A 325 -3.57 16.59 12.64
CA VAL A 325 -4.32 17.84 12.75
C VAL A 325 -3.77 18.88 11.76
N LYS A 326 -4.61 19.79 11.29
CA LYS A 326 -4.17 20.95 10.51
C LYS A 326 -3.57 22.02 11.43
N GLN A 327 -2.56 22.75 10.94
CA GLN A 327 -1.82 23.73 11.75
C GLN A 327 -2.73 24.79 12.38
N HIS A 328 -3.67 25.34 11.61
CA HIS A 328 -4.52 26.45 12.06
C HIS A 328 -5.39 26.06 13.27
N LEU A 329 -5.81 24.80 13.37
CA LEU A 329 -6.57 24.31 14.53
C LEU A 329 -5.77 24.42 15.85
N LEU A 330 -4.43 24.27 15.77
CA LEU A 330 -3.54 24.43 16.91
C LEU A 330 -3.29 25.90 17.23
N ILE A 331 -3.03 26.72 16.20
CA ILE A 331 -2.75 28.16 16.33
C ILE A 331 -3.96 28.90 16.92
N ASP A 332 -5.16 28.60 16.42
CA ASP A 332 -6.42 29.22 16.84
C ASP A 332 -6.90 28.70 18.21
N GLY A 333 -6.19 27.74 18.81
CA GLY A 333 -6.61 27.08 20.05
C GLY A 333 -7.91 26.28 19.91
N LYS A 334 -8.31 25.92 18.68
CA LYS A 334 -9.47 25.05 18.42
C LYS A 334 -9.22 23.61 18.87
N VAL A 335 -7.95 23.21 18.91
CA VAL A 335 -7.49 21.96 19.51
C VAL A 335 -6.33 22.28 20.44
N SER A 336 -6.43 21.92 21.73
CA SER A 336 -5.38 22.14 22.71
C SER A 336 -4.57 20.86 22.96
N LEU A 337 -3.25 20.95 22.87
CA LEU A 337 -2.34 19.85 23.20
C LEU A 337 -2.04 19.76 24.70
N SER A 338 -2.40 20.78 25.48
CA SER A 338 -2.15 20.83 26.92
C SER A 338 -2.86 19.70 27.70
N SER A 339 -3.95 19.17 27.14
CA SER A 339 -4.71 18.04 27.70
C SER A 339 -4.20 16.66 27.28
N CYS A 340 -3.23 16.59 26.36
CA CYS A 340 -2.79 15.36 25.69
C CYS A 340 -1.45 14.88 26.26
N LEU A 341 -1.44 14.46 27.53
CA LEU A 341 -0.19 14.13 28.24
C LEU A 341 0.53 12.88 27.72
N SER A 342 -0.17 12.00 26.99
CA SER A 342 0.37 10.72 26.49
C SER A 342 0.81 10.75 25.02
N ILE A 343 0.75 11.91 24.37
CA ILE A 343 0.97 11.99 22.92
C ILE A 343 2.42 11.65 22.56
N LYS A 344 2.58 10.72 21.62
CA LYS A 344 3.87 10.25 21.11
C LYS A 344 4.05 10.58 19.63
N LYS A 345 2.96 10.62 18.87
CA LYS A 345 2.96 10.89 17.43
C LYS A 345 2.13 12.14 17.12
N LEU A 346 2.74 13.10 16.45
CA LEU A 346 2.08 14.32 16.01
C LEU A 346 2.32 14.55 14.51
N SER A 347 1.25 14.66 13.76
CA SER A 347 1.26 15.05 12.34
C SER A 347 0.54 16.38 12.19
N ILE A 348 1.24 17.39 11.67
CA ILE A 348 0.71 18.73 11.45
C ILE A 348 0.62 18.97 9.93
N GLY A 349 -0.60 19.01 9.43
CA GLY A 349 -0.94 19.26 8.03
C GLY A 349 -1.02 20.76 7.70
N ASP A 350 -0.86 21.08 6.42
CA ASP A 350 -1.10 22.40 5.81
C ASP A 350 -0.44 23.57 6.56
N CYS A 351 0.83 23.41 6.90
CA CYS A 351 1.57 24.41 7.66
C CYS A 351 1.96 25.60 6.77
N ASN A 352 1.40 26.77 7.08
CA ASN A 352 1.60 28.04 6.38
C ASN A 352 2.16 29.15 7.28
N ASP A 353 2.04 29.01 8.60
CA ASP A 353 2.47 29.98 9.61
C ASP A 353 3.62 29.44 10.47
N ILE A 354 4.22 30.29 11.30
CA ILE A 354 5.31 29.88 12.21
C ILE A 354 4.75 28.93 13.28
N ILE A 355 5.39 27.76 13.44
CA ILE A 355 5.04 26.82 14.52
C ILE A 355 5.82 27.23 15.77
N ALA A 356 5.11 27.76 16.78
CA ALA A 356 5.72 28.08 18.06
C ALA A 356 6.06 26.83 18.90
N ASN A 357 7.11 26.90 19.72
CA ASN A 357 7.59 25.80 20.59
C ASN A 357 6.50 25.18 21.46
N LYS A 358 5.55 26.00 21.92
CA LYS A 358 4.42 25.54 22.77
C LYS A 358 3.51 24.51 22.08
N PHE A 359 3.59 24.35 20.76
CA PHE A 359 2.76 23.41 20.00
C PHE A 359 3.39 22.02 19.85
N ILE A 360 4.63 21.81 20.29
CA ILE A 360 5.27 20.49 20.23
C ILE A 360 5.52 20.02 21.66
N PRO A 361 4.69 19.11 22.18
CA PRO A 361 4.87 18.56 23.52
C PRO A 361 6.23 17.86 23.66
N SER A 362 6.82 17.93 24.85
CA SER A 362 8.10 17.28 25.14
C SER A 362 8.06 15.75 25.15
N THR A 363 6.87 15.15 25.03
CA THR A 363 6.64 13.70 24.99
C THR A 363 6.71 13.13 23.57
N ILE A 364 6.75 13.99 22.54
CA ILE A 364 6.72 13.57 21.13
C ILE A 364 7.97 12.76 20.77
N GLN A 365 7.74 11.62 20.13
CA GLN A 365 8.75 10.71 19.61
C GLN A 365 8.75 10.67 18.08
N GLU A 366 7.59 10.91 17.46
CA GLU A 366 7.42 10.99 16.00
C GLU A 366 6.71 12.29 15.62
N LEU A 367 7.37 13.13 14.82
CA LEU A 367 6.84 14.39 14.34
C LEU A 367 6.81 14.42 12.81
N THR A 368 5.64 14.66 12.24
CA THR A 368 5.44 14.89 10.81
C THR A 368 4.91 16.30 10.57
N ILE A 369 5.55 17.06 9.69
CA ILE A 369 5.15 18.41 9.30
C ILE A 369 4.99 18.46 7.79
N TYR A 370 3.81 18.87 7.32
CA TYR A 370 3.53 19.13 5.91
C TYR A 370 3.51 20.64 5.65
N LYS A 371 4.56 21.13 5.01
CA LYS A 371 4.81 22.55 4.72
C LYS A 371 4.33 22.93 3.32
N GLU A 372 3.41 23.90 3.26
CA GLU A 372 2.88 24.41 1.98
C GLU A 372 3.40 25.80 1.62
N THR A 373 4.09 26.49 2.54
CA THR A 373 4.60 27.86 2.33
C THR A 373 6.09 27.92 1.97
N LYS A 374 6.48 28.99 1.25
CA LYS A 374 7.90 29.34 1.03
C LYS A 374 8.56 29.93 2.26
N LYS A 375 7.78 30.53 3.17
CA LYS A 375 8.29 31.18 4.39
C LYS A 375 8.99 30.16 5.28
N ASP A 376 9.99 30.60 6.03
CA ASP A 376 10.58 29.82 7.11
C ASP A 376 9.56 29.72 8.24
N ILE A 377 9.19 28.50 8.63
CA ILE A 377 8.20 28.25 9.69
C ILE A 377 8.75 27.40 10.83
N LEU A 378 9.93 26.79 10.65
CA LEU A 378 10.59 25.88 11.58
C LEU A 378 11.78 26.54 12.28
N GLY A 379 12.22 27.72 11.85
CA GLY A 379 13.40 28.40 12.39
C GLY A 379 13.32 28.75 13.89
N GLN A 380 12.13 28.74 14.48
CA GLN A 380 11.94 28.96 15.92
C GLN A 380 11.71 27.67 16.72
N ILE A 381 11.57 26.52 16.05
CA ILE A 381 11.20 25.27 16.70
C ILE A 381 12.38 24.67 17.46
N GLU A 382 12.20 24.50 18.77
CA GLU A 382 13.04 23.64 19.59
C GLU A 382 12.44 22.23 19.62
N PHE A 383 13.09 21.30 18.94
CA PHE A 383 12.65 19.90 18.92
C PHE A 383 12.93 19.24 20.27
N PRO A 384 11.99 18.44 20.80
CA PRO A 384 12.19 17.78 22.08
C PRO A 384 13.29 16.71 21.99
N PRO A 385 14.07 16.50 23.07
CA PRO A 385 15.15 15.50 23.09
C PRO A 385 14.64 14.05 23.04
N THR A 386 13.33 13.83 23.16
CA THR A 386 12.68 12.52 22.99
C THR A 386 12.39 12.19 21.52
N LEU A 387 12.59 13.13 20.60
CA LEU A 387 12.24 12.95 19.19
C LEU A 387 13.16 11.92 18.53
N LEU A 388 12.57 10.83 18.04
CA LEU A 388 13.27 9.73 17.37
C LEU A 388 13.06 9.75 15.85
N HIS A 389 11.90 10.23 15.41
CA HIS A 389 11.52 10.29 14.00
C HIS A 389 11.03 11.69 13.62
N LEU A 390 11.67 12.30 12.62
CA LEU A 390 11.28 13.59 12.08
C LEU A 390 11.01 13.46 10.58
N THR A 391 9.81 13.86 10.16
CA THR A 391 9.41 13.94 8.77
C THR A 391 8.96 15.36 8.44
N VAL A 392 9.68 16.04 7.55
CA VAL A 392 9.32 17.37 7.04
C VAL A 392 9.16 17.30 5.53
N LEU A 393 7.90 17.32 5.10
CA LEU A 393 7.48 17.23 3.71
C LEU A 393 6.89 18.55 3.26
N GLY A 394 6.85 18.77 1.95
CA GLY A 394 6.27 19.98 1.39
C GLY A 394 6.71 20.27 -0.03
N ARG A 395 6.21 21.39 -0.56
CA ARG A 395 6.62 21.94 -1.86
C ARG A 395 7.97 22.67 -1.80
N TYR A 396 8.35 23.12 -0.60
CA TYR A 396 9.51 23.97 -0.37
C TYR A 396 10.44 23.33 0.66
N SER A 397 11.74 23.40 0.41
CA SER A 397 12.77 22.93 1.32
C SER A 397 13.07 23.96 2.39
N GLU A 398 13.43 23.48 3.58
CA GLU A 398 13.79 24.30 4.72
C GLU A 398 14.93 23.65 5.47
N SER A 399 15.90 24.46 5.91
CA SER A 399 17.01 23.97 6.72
C SER A 399 16.56 23.94 8.17
N ILE A 400 16.81 22.82 8.85
CA ILE A 400 16.38 22.63 10.25
C ILE A 400 17.64 22.60 11.11
N HIS A 401 17.82 23.59 11.98
CA HIS A 401 18.97 23.68 12.88
C HIS A 401 18.61 24.25 14.25
N PRO A 402 19.01 23.60 15.36
CA PRO A 402 19.67 22.29 15.47
C PRO A 402 18.70 21.11 15.43
N LEU A 403 19.15 19.96 14.91
CA LEU A 403 18.44 18.68 15.03
C LEU A 403 18.82 17.99 16.36
N PRO A 404 17.87 17.30 17.04
CA PRO A 404 18.18 16.63 18.29
C PRO A 404 19.09 15.41 18.07
N GLN A 405 20.00 15.16 19.02
CA GLN A 405 20.95 14.05 18.93
C GLN A 405 20.27 12.66 19.02
N SER A 406 19.07 12.60 19.60
CA SER A 406 18.24 11.39 19.72
C SER A 406 17.69 10.88 18.38
N LEU A 407 17.79 11.65 17.29
CA LEU A 407 17.11 11.37 16.05
C LEU A 407 17.69 10.12 15.34
N ILE A 408 16.82 9.14 15.07
CA ILE A 408 17.17 7.86 14.43
C ILE A 408 16.69 7.84 12.96
N ASN A 409 15.57 8.50 12.65
CA ASN A 409 15.02 8.60 11.31
C ASN A 409 14.75 10.05 10.93
N LEU A 410 15.27 10.47 9.79
CA LEU A 410 15.08 11.79 9.23
C LEU A 410 14.57 11.67 7.80
N LYS A 411 13.37 12.20 7.55
CA LYS A 411 12.83 12.42 6.22
C LYS A 411 12.65 13.91 5.99
N GLN A 412 13.39 14.52 5.09
CA GLN A 412 13.37 15.98 4.94
C GLN A 412 13.59 16.43 3.49
N SER A 413 12.88 17.51 3.14
CA SER A 413 13.20 18.30 1.95
C SER A 413 14.28 19.34 2.29
N VAL A 414 15.55 19.09 1.92
CA VAL A 414 16.71 19.92 2.35
C VAL A 414 17.31 20.73 1.22
N ASN A 415 17.84 21.91 1.58
CA ASN A 415 18.88 22.58 0.80
C ASN A 415 20.27 22.28 1.39
N GLN A 416 20.45 22.41 2.70
CA GLN A 416 21.68 22.00 3.40
C GLN A 416 21.32 21.57 4.83
N SER A 417 21.93 20.49 5.33
CA SER A 417 21.82 20.14 6.75
C SER A 417 23.05 19.38 7.25
N THR A 418 23.44 19.68 8.49
CA THR A 418 24.24 18.80 9.34
C THR A 418 23.40 17.59 9.72
N ILE A 419 23.91 16.38 9.49
CA ILE A 419 23.20 15.13 9.78
C ILE A 419 23.62 14.63 11.18
N PRO A 420 22.68 14.25 12.05
CA PRO A 420 22.99 13.63 13.33
C PRO A 420 23.80 12.34 13.18
N GLN A 421 24.79 12.12 14.05
CA GLN A 421 25.69 10.95 13.98
C GLN A 421 25.00 9.61 14.32
N HIS A 422 23.85 9.63 15.00
CA HIS A 422 23.11 8.42 15.41
C HIS A 422 22.05 7.98 14.40
N LEU A 423 21.97 8.63 13.24
CA LEU A 423 20.93 8.37 12.26
C LEU A 423 21.07 6.98 11.62
N LYS A 424 19.97 6.22 11.59
CA LYS A 424 19.88 4.92 10.90
C LYS A 424 19.17 5.00 9.56
N THR A 425 18.23 5.93 9.42
CA THR A 425 17.45 6.13 8.19
C THR A 425 17.49 7.59 7.78
N LEU A 426 17.89 7.82 6.54
CA LEU A 426 17.94 9.13 5.90
C LEU A 426 17.15 9.11 4.61
N ASP A 427 16.07 9.89 4.53
CA ASP A 427 15.25 10.08 3.34
C ASP A 427 15.31 11.56 2.92
N LEU A 428 16.05 11.83 1.85
CA LEU A 428 16.30 13.19 1.39
C LEU A 428 15.57 13.49 0.10
N LYS A 429 14.93 14.65 0.10
CA LYS A 429 14.36 15.29 -1.07
C LYS A 429 15.08 16.60 -1.33
N THR A 430 15.69 16.77 -2.49
CA THR A 430 16.36 18.03 -2.82
C THR A 430 16.30 18.34 -4.30
N LYS A 431 16.20 19.62 -4.62
CA LYS A 431 16.32 20.12 -6.00
C LYS A 431 17.77 20.41 -6.39
N LEU A 432 18.72 20.22 -5.48
CA LEU A 432 20.12 20.47 -5.74
C LEU A 432 20.70 19.39 -6.64
N THR A 433 21.39 19.83 -7.69
CA THR A 433 22.06 18.96 -8.67
C THR A 433 23.42 18.44 -8.20
N ASN A 434 23.98 19.02 -7.13
CA ASN A 434 25.29 18.67 -6.59
C ASN A 434 25.19 18.49 -5.07
N LEU A 435 24.70 17.33 -4.63
CA LEU A 435 24.63 17.00 -3.21
C LEU A 435 26.03 16.60 -2.71
N VAL A 436 26.74 17.54 -2.10
CA VAL A 436 27.99 17.25 -1.36
C VAL A 436 27.69 17.33 0.12
N PHE A 437 27.78 16.20 0.82
CA PHE A 437 27.71 16.19 2.28
C PHE A 437 29.01 16.79 2.84
N LYS A 438 28.88 17.89 3.58
CA LYS A 438 30.03 18.54 4.26
C LYS A 438 30.66 17.67 5.36
N SER A 439 29.93 16.65 5.83
CA SER A 439 30.36 15.71 6.88
C SER A 439 30.38 14.28 6.33
N SER A 440 31.20 13.43 6.94
CA SER A 440 31.10 11.99 6.73
C SER A 440 29.70 11.50 7.12
N TYR A 441 29.18 10.54 6.38
CA TYR A 441 27.90 9.91 6.71
C TYR A 441 27.90 9.35 8.15
N PRO A 442 26.74 9.31 8.81
CA PRO A 442 26.60 8.66 10.11
C PRO A 442 27.08 7.20 10.05
N PRO A 443 27.86 6.74 11.03
CA PRO A 443 28.45 5.39 11.05
C PRO A 443 27.41 4.27 11.23
N HIS A 444 26.13 4.59 11.44
CA HIS A 444 25.03 3.64 11.61
C HIS A 444 23.92 3.78 10.55
N LEU A 445 24.18 4.48 9.44
CA LEU A 445 23.22 4.68 8.36
C LEU A 445 22.93 3.41 7.53
N GLU A 446 21.93 2.65 7.96
CA GLU A 446 21.47 1.41 7.31
C GLU A 446 20.57 1.67 6.09
N THR A 447 19.78 2.76 6.10
CA THR A 447 18.84 3.11 5.03
C THR A 447 19.15 4.50 4.47
N LEU A 448 19.42 4.57 3.17
CA LEU A 448 19.67 5.80 2.43
C LEU A 448 18.69 5.91 1.26
N ASN A 449 17.74 6.84 1.37
CA ASN A 449 16.74 7.11 0.35
C ASN A 449 17.00 8.44 -0.35
N LEU A 450 17.34 8.38 -1.64
CA LEU A 450 17.67 9.51 -2.51
C LEU A 450 16.71 9.59 -3.71
N TYR A 451 15.46 9.18 -3.50
CA TYR A 451 14.44 9.07 -4.54
C TYR A 451 14.15 10.40 -5.28
N TYR A 452 14.20 11.54 -4.58
CA TYR A 452 13.85 12.85 -5.15
C TYR A 452 15.10 13.73 -5.39
N ILE A 453 16.17 13.16 -5.95
CA ILE A 453 17.35 13.96 -6.29
C ILE A 453 17.61 13.95 -7.80
N ASP A 454 17.33 15.09 -8.42
CA ASP A 454 17.47 15.31 -9.85
C ASP A 454 18.94 15.55 -10.26
N GLY A 455 19.28 15.26 -11.52
CA GLY A 455 20.62 15.49 -12.09
C GLY A 455 21.46 14.23 -12.28
N ASN A 456 22.65 14.32 -12.88
CA ASN A 456 23.54 13.19 -13.16
C ASN A 456 24.85 13.32 -12.39
N PHE A 457 24.78 13.17 -11.06
CA PHE A 457 25.95 13.19 -10.20
C PHE A 457 26.18 11.82 -9.56
N ALA A 458 27.45 11.53 -9.30
CA ALA A 458 27.85 10.31 -8.63
C ALA A 458 27.71 10.46 -7.11
N ILE A 459 27.24 9.41 -6.47
CA ILE A 459 26.99 9.39 -5.03
C ILE A 459 27.93 8.38 -4.38
N ASN A 460 28.59 8.78 -3.30
CA ASN A 460 29.31 7.84 -2.44
C ASN A 460 28.32 7.20 -1.47
N ILE A 461 28.24 5.88 -1.46
CA ILE A 461 27.33 5.11 -0.61
C ILE A 461 28.09 4.63 0.64
N PRO A 462 27.55 4.84 1.87
CA PRO A 462 28.16 4.34 3.09
C PRO A 462 28.35 2.81 3.07
N PRO A 463 29.48 2.27 3.55
CA PRO A 463 29.75 0.82 3.52
C PRO A 463 28.71 -0.06 4.21
N ILE A 464 28.00 0.48 5.21
CA ILE A 464 27.00 -0.24 6.01
C ILE A 464 25.58 -0.18 5.45
N THR A 465 25.35 0.54 4.34
CA THR A 465 24.01 0.72 3.79
C THR A 465 23.42 -0.61 3.30
N LYS A 466 22.29 -1.00 3.89
CA LYS A 466 21.54 -2.22 3.56
C LYS A 466 20.41 -1.95 2.57
N TYR A 467 19.73 -0.81 2.73
CA TYR A 467 18.60 -0.36 1.92
C TYR A 467 18.98 0.93 1.22
N LEU A 468 19.06 0.88 -0.11
CA LEU A 468 19.42 2.02 -0.94
C LEU A 468 18.27 2.34 -1.90
N THR A 469 17.86 3.59 -1.97
CA THR A 469 16.97 4.09 -3.03
C THR A 469 17.68 5.16 -3.83
N LEU A 470 17.74 4.99 -5.16
CA LEU A 470 18.37 5.91 -6.10
C LEU A 470 17.37 6.44 -7.10
N SER A 471 17.52 7.70 -7.49
CA SER A 471 16.90 8.26 -8.69
C SER A 471 17.81 8.08 -9.90
N LEU A 472 17.31 7.49 -10.98
CA LEU A 472 18.05 7.23 -12.21
C LEU A 472 17.44 8.04 -13.35
N ASN A 473 18.28 8.76 -14.09
CA ASN A 473 17.92 9.35 -15.37
C ASN A 473 18.31 8.40 -16.51
N PRO A 474 17.62 8.47 -17.65
CA PRO A 474 18.05 7.73 -18.83
C PRO A 474 19.44 8.20 -19.28
N THR A 475 20.29 7.28 -19.70
CA THR A 475 21.59 7.62 -20.28
C THR A 475 21.37 8.40 -21.57
N PRO A 476 21.96 9.60 -21.74
CA PRO A 476 21.78 10.39 -22.94
C PRO A 476 22.32 9.63 -24.16
N ASN A 477 21.41 9.10 -24.98
CA ASN A 477 21.77 8.37 -26.19
C ASN A 477 22.17 9.36 -27.29
N SER A 478 23.34 9.16 -27.90
CA SER A 478 23.97 10.10 -28.83
C SER A 478 23.41 10.10 -30.27
N GLY A 479 22.10 9.89 -30.50
CA GLY A 479 21.51 10.21 -31.82
C GLY A 479 20.50 9.24 -32.45
N SER A 480 19.53 8.71 -31.70
CA SER A 480 18.30 8.14 -32.31
C SER A 480 17.17 8.08 -31.27
N PRO A 481 15.88 8.06 -31.68
CA PRO A 481 14.72 7.94 -30.79
C PRO A 481 14.60 6.52 -30.18
N LYS A 482 15.68 6.06 -29.55
CA LYS A 482 15.79 4.73 -28.95
C LYS A 482 15.21 4.75 -27.55
N ILE A 483 14.57 3.63 -27.21
CA ILE A 483 14.12 3.25 -25.86
C ILE A 483 15.15 3.74 -24.82
N PRO A 484 14.77 4.63 -23.88
CA PRO A 484 15.66 5.11 -22.84
C PRO A 484 16.24 3.94 -22.03
N ILE A 485 17.55 3.98 -21.81
CA ILE A 485 18.27 2.97 -21.04
C ILE A 485 18.65 3.56 -19.68
N TYR A 486 18.22 2.90 -18.63
CA TYR A 486 18.56 3.22 -17.24
C TYR A 486 19.66 2.26 -16.77
N SER A 487 20.64 2.81 -16.07
CA SER A 487 21.82 2.11 -15.59
C SER A 487 22.21 2.67 -14.24
N ILE A 488 22.56 1.80 -13.28
CA ILE A 488 23.01 2.24 -11.96
C ILE A 488 24.43 2.82 -12.03
N SER A 489 25.21 2.43 -13.05
CA SER A 489 26.54 2.98 -13.29
C SER A 489 26.53 4.48 -13.59
N SER A 490 25.39 5.04 -13.98
CA SER A 490 25.23 6.49 -14.19
C SER A 490 25.28 7.31 -12.90
N ARG A 491 25.06 6.68 -11.75
CA ARG A 491 24.99 7.33 -10.42
C ARG A 491 26.06 6.87 -9.44
N LEU A 492 26.79 5.82 -9.77
CA LEU A 492 27.77 5.22 -8.88
C LEU A 492 29.17 5.45 -9.43
N ASN A 493 30.06 5.92 -8.55
CA ASN A 493 31.49 5.96 -8.87
C ASN A 493 31.99 4.54 -9.06
N LYS A 494 32.61 4.26 -10.20
CA LYS A 494 33.32 2.99 -10.39
C LYS A 494 34.48 2.95 -9.40
N PRO A 495 34.68 1.85 -8.66
CA PRO A 495 35.84 1.71 -7.80
C PRO A 495 37.11 1.94 -8.62
N ILE A 496 37.98 2.84 -8.14
CA ILE A 496 39.26 3.14 -8.78
C ILE A 496 40.22 1.96 -8.59
N ASP A 497 40.10 1.28 -7.44
CA ASP A 497 40.89 0.11 -7.14
C ASP A 497 40.31 -1.14 -7.83
N LYS A 498 41.12 -1.76 -8.69
CA LYS A 498 40.80 -3.02 -9.38
C LYS A 498 40.54 -4.18 -8.42
N SER A 499 40.96 -4.06 -7.15
CA SER A 499 40.71 -5.07 -6.12
C SER A 499 39.23 -5.15 -5.73
N GLN A 500 38.47 -4.05 -5.83
CA GLN A 500 37.06 -4.01 -5.48
C GLN A 500 36.19 -4.20 -6.73
N THR A 501 35.61 -5.38 -6.87
CA THR A 501 34.75 -5.72 -8.02
C THR A 501 33.30 -5.22 -7.86
N GLN A 502 32.87 -4.90 -6.63
CA GLN A 502 31.49 -4.54 -6.32
C GLN A 502 31.27 -3.02 -6.40
N TRP A 503 30.21 -2.60 -7.10
CA TRP A 503 29.83 -1.18 -7.25
C TRP A 503 29.04 -0.63 -6.07
N LEU A 504 28.40 -1.51 -5.31
CA LEU A 504 27.68 -1.20 -4.08
C LEU A 504 28.37 -1.86 -2.90
N PRO A 505 28.19 -1.32 -1.68
CA PRO A 505 28.65 -1.99 -0.47
C PRO A 505 28.16 -3.43 -0.37
N ILE A 506 28.97 -4.30 0.24
CA ILE A 506 28.68 -5.73 0.33
C ILE A 506 27.36 -6.02 1.06
N HIS A 507 26.97 -5.12 1.98
CA HIS A 507 25.75 -5.22 2.79
C HIS A 507 24.50 -4.73 2.07
N THR A 508 24.62 -4.07 0.91
CA THR A 508 23.47 -3.57 0.15
C THR A 508 22.73 -4.72 -0.51
N THR A 509 21.64 -5.13 0.14
CA THR A 509 20.80 -6.26 -0.29
C THR A 509 19.50 -5.80 -0.94
N HIS A 510 19.07 -4.57 -0.65
CA HIS A 510 17.86 -3.98 -1.19
C HIS A 510 18.19 -2.71 -1.96
N LEU A 511 17.82 -2.69 -3.24
CA LEU A 511 17.97 -1.52 -4.10
C LEU A 511 16.60 -1.14 -4.67
N ALA A 512 16.20 0.12 -4.49
CA ALA A 512 15.06 0.70 -5.17
C ALA A 512 15.54 1.76 -6.16
N CYS A 513 15.09 1.67 -7.41
CA CYS A 513 15.45 2.59 -8.48
C CYS A 513 14.20 3.37 -8.89
N PHE A 514 14.19 4.68 -8.65
CA PHE A 514 13.21 5.58 -9.24
C PHE A 514 13.65 5.95 -10.65
N LEU A 515 12.84 5.60 -11.64
CA LEU A 515 13.16 5.86 -13.04
C LEU A 515 12.51 7.20 -13.42
N ASN A 516 13.33 8.25 -13.51
CA ASN A 516 12.88 9.61 -13.83
C ASN A 516 12.45 9.73 -15.29
N ASP A 517 11.41 10.53 -15.53
CA ASP A 517 10.92 10.90 -16.86
C ASP A 517 10.53 9.73 -17.81
N PRO A 518 9.72 8.75 -17.35
CA PRO A 518 9.17 7.76 -18.28
C PRO A 518 7.99 8.32 -19.09
N LYS A 519 7.50 9.54 -18.79
CA LYS A 519 6.18 10.03 -19.24
C LYS A 519 6.06 10.17 -20.77
N TYR A 520 7.17 10.40 -21.45
CA TYR A 520 7.21 10.53 -22.91
C TYR A 520 7.63 9.25 -23.63
N HIS A 521 7.92 8.19 -22.88
CA HIS A 521 8.44 6.94 -23.42
C HIS A 521 7.51 5.80 -23.07
N ILE A 522 6.81 5.29 -24.09
CA ILE A 522 5.98 4.07 -24.06
C ILE A 522 6.80 2.87 -23.55
N HIS A 523 8.11 2.91 -23.79
CA HIS A 523 9.01 1.80 -23.53
C HIS A 523 10.27 2.29 -22.87
N ILE A 524 10.71 1.60 -21.83
CA ILE A 524 11.96 1.88 -21.13
C ILE A 524 12.76 0.60 -20.94
N SER A 525 14.07 0.71 -20.78
CA SER A 525 14.98 -0.43 -20.62
C SER A 525 15.92 -0.21 -19.45
N PHE A 526 16.20 -1.25 -18.67
CA PHE A 526 17.11 -1.19 -17.52
C PHE A 526 18.22 -2.24 -17.63
N ARG A 527 19.47 -1.87 -17.35
CA ARG A 527 20.65 -2.76 -17.34
C ARG A 527 20.64 -3.70 -16.14
N LEU A 528 19.91 -4.81 -16.23
CA LEU A 528 19.82 -5.81 -15.16
C LEU A 528 21.14 -6.56 -14.94
N ASP A 529 21.95 -6.73 -15.99
CA ASP A 529 23.28 -7.35 -15.86
C ASP A 529 24.18 -6.64 -14.86
N GLU A 530 24.02 -5.32 -14.70
CA GLU A 530 24.81 -4.56 -13.72
C GLU A 530 24.49 -4.98 -12.28
N ILE A 531 23.21 -5.23 -12.00
CA ILE A 531 22.75 -5.71 -10.69
C ILE A 531 23.26 -7.12 -10.44
N ILE A 532 23.11 -8.01 -11.44
CA ILE A 532 23.50 -9.42 -11.31
C ILE A 532 25.00 -9.54 -11.06
N ASN A 533 25.82 -8.84 -11.85
CA ASN A 533 27.26 -9.07 -11.93
C ASN A 533 28.09 -8.24 -10.96
N TYR A 534 27.65 -7.04 -10.58
CA TYR A 534 28.49 -6.08 -9.83
C TYR A 534 27.93 -5.71 -8.45
N THR A 535 26.89 -6.38 -7.97
CA THR A 535 26.27 -6.09 -6.68
C THR A 535 25.88 -7.38 -5.93
N ASN A 536 25.55 -7.27 -4.63
CA ASN A 536 24.91 -8.35 -3.87
C ASN A 536 23.41 -8.12 -3.65
N VAL A 537 22.81 -7.25 -4.47
CA VAL A 537 21.37 -6.97 -4.38
C VAL A 537 20.60 -8.28 -4.59
N ARG A 538 19.70 -8.55 -3.65
CA ARG A 538 18.74 -9.66 -3.68
C ARG A 538 17.34 -9.16 -3.99
N TYR A 539 17.00 -7.97 -3.52
CA TYR A 539 15.69 -7.35 -3.74
C TYR A 539 15.85 -6.07 -4.52
N LEU A 540 15.32 -6.07 -5.74
CA LEU A 540 15.37 -4.92 -6.65
C LEU A 540 13.95 -4.38 -6.82
N SER A 541 13.74 -3.10 -6.52
CA SER A 541 12.45 -2.44 -6.75
C SER A 541 12.61 -1.36 -7.81
N PHE A 542 11.66 -1.26 -8.73
CA PHE A 542 11.57 -0.13 -9.65
C PHE A 542 10.37 0.70 -9.28
N ILE A 543 10.58 1.99 -9.06
CA ILE A 543 9.50 2.95 -8.88
C ILE A 543 9.41 3.74 -10.17
N ILE A 544 8.29 3.60 -10.87
CA ILE A 544 8.06 4.18 -12.19
C ILE A 544 6.96 5.23 -12.02
N GLY A 545 7.32 6.50 -12.21
CA GLY A 545 6.38 7.62 -12.09
C GLY A 545 5.57 7.83 -13.36
N ILE A 546 4.35 7.29 -13.40
CA ILE A 546 3.37 7.60 -14.46
C ILE A 546 2.66 8.91 -14.06
N SER A 547 2.10 9.63 -15.04
CA SER A 547 1.49 10.98 -14.91
C SER A 547 0.71 11.24 -13.63
N THR A 548 -0.04 10.26 -13.11
CA THR A 548 -0.89 10.39 -11.92
C THR A 548 -0.58 9.42 -10.79
N SER A 549 0.28 8.41 -10.99
CA SER A 549 0.57 7.39 -9.98
C SER A 549 1.99 6.83 -10.12
N ASN A 550 2.55 6.41 -8.99
CA ASN A 550 3.81 5.66 -8.97
C ASN A 550 3.48 4.17 -8.93
N THR A 551 3.95 3.42 -9.93
CA THR A 551 3.96 1.97 -9.85
C THR A 551 5.26 1.50 -9.23
N THR A 552 5.19 0.54 -8.31
CA THR A 552 6.38 -0.13 -7.76
C THR A 552 6.40 -1.59 -8.17
N LEU A 553 7.37 -1.98 -8.98
CA LEU A 553 7.64 -3.39 -9.33
C LEU A 553 8.71 -3.93 -8.41
N LYS A 554 8.52 -5.12 -7.83
CA LYS A 554 9.48 -5.69 -6.86
C LYS A 554 9.99 -7.02 -7.36
N PHE A 555 11.29 -7.14 -7.52
CA PHE A 555 11.97 -8.34 -8.00
C PHE A 555 12.82 -8.95 -6.89
N SER A 556 12.88 -10.27 -6.87
CA SER A 556 13.86 -11.07 -6.15
C SER A 556 14.85 -11.65 -7.14
N ILE A 557 16.13 -11.61 -6.80
CA ILE A 557 17.26 -12.06 -7.62
C ILE A 557 18.05 -13.08 -6.80
N GLN A 558 17.98 -14.34 -7.22
CA GLN A 558 18.70 -15.44 -6.61
C GLN A 558 19.74 -16.00 -7.57
N ARG A 559 21.02 -15.83 -7.22
CA ARG A 559 22.16 -16.42 -7.94
C ARG A 559 22.22 -17.91 -7.60
N LEU A 560 22.13 -18.77 -8.62
CA LEU A 560 22.04 -20.23 -8.44
C LEU A 560 23.42 -20.91 -8.50
N ASP A 561 24.44 -20.18 -8.95
CA ASP A 561 25.84 -20.62 -8.98
C ASP A 561 26.81 -19.47 -8.65
N PRO A 562 28.06 -19.77 -8.22
CA PRO A 562 29.03 -18.75 -7.78
C PRO A 562 29.48 -17.78 -8.89
N ASP A 563 29.39 -18.20 -10.15
CA ASP A 563 29.80 -17.41 -11.31
C ASP A 563 28.65 -16.53 -11.86
N ASN A 564 27.48 -16.59 -11.23
CA ASN A 564 26.25 -15.92 -11.65
C ASN A 564 25.76 -16.33 -13.05
N ASN A 565 26.17 -17.48 -13.56
CA ASN A 565 25.77 -17.95 -14.89
C ASN A 565 24.27 -18.25 -14.95
N ASN A 566 23.66 -18.71 -13.86
CA ASN A 566 22.23 -18.99 -13.75
C ASN A 566 21.63 -18.17 -12.60
N VAL A 567 20.62 -17.38 -12.92
CA VAL A 567 20.01 -16.46 -11.97
C VAL A 567 18.50 -16.58 -12.06
N LEU A 568 17.85 -16.94 -10.96
CA LEU A 568 16.40 -16.88 -10.85
C LEU A 568 16.01 -15.42 -10.57
N VAL A 569 15.20 -14.85 -11.45
CA VAL A 569 14.64 -13.51 -11.29
C VAL A 569 13.12 -13.64 -11.30
N LEU A 570 12.49 -13.28 -10.18
CA LEU A 570 11.03 -13.34 -10.00
C LEU A 570 10.49 -12.01 -9.50
N GLU A 571 9.45 -11.50 -10.14
CA GLU A 571 8.64 -10.40 -9.63
C GLU A 571 7.77 -10.92 -8.48
N ARG A 572 7.87 -10.31 -7.30
CA ARG A 572 7.37 -10.84 -6.04
C ARG A 572 5.85 -10.74 -5.90
N GLN A 573 5.19 -9.83 -6.62
CA GLN A 573 3.75 -9.65 -6.55
C GLN A 573 3.01 -10.65 -7.45
N SER A 574 3.46 -10.81 -8.68
CA SER A 574 2.81 -11.60 -9.73
C SER A 574 3.49 -12.95 -9.99
N LEU A 575 4.62 -13.23 -9.34
CA LEU A 575 5.47 -14.41 -9.58
C LEU A 575 5.88 -14.59 -11.04
N THR A 576 5.89 -13.50 -11.80
CA THR A 576 6.37 -13.49 -13.17
C THR A 576 7.88 -13.57 -13.19
N GLY A 577 8.44 -14.31 -14.14
CA GLY A 577 9.88 -14.40 -14.35
C GLY A 577 10.37 -15.81 -14.63
N GLY A 578 11.62 -16.09 -14.25
CA GLY A 578 12.26 -17.37 -14.55
C GLY A 578 13.76 -17.36 -14.32
N ILE A 579 14.41 -18.41 -14.82
CA ILE A 579 15.86 -18.58 -14.75
C ILE A 579 16.50 -17.95 -15.98
N ILE A 580 17.43 -17.01 -15.77
CA ILE A 580 18.25 -16.40 -16.79
C ILE A 580 19.59 -17.11 -16.81
N THR A 581 19.98 -17.63 -17.98
CA THR A 581 21.34 -18.14 -18.21
C THR A 581 22.16 -17.08 -18.93
N GLN A 582 23.14 -16.50 -18.23
CA GLN A 582 24.05 -15.50 -18.78
C GLN A 582 24.99 -16.13 -19.80
N ARG A 583 25.22 -15.41 -20.92
CA ARG A 583 26.19 -15.79 -21.94
C ARG A 583 27.38 -14.86 -21.89
N LYS A 584 28.57 -15.40 -22.17
CA LYS A 584 29.80 -14.63 -22.32
C LYS A 584 30.07 -14.41 -23.81
N SER A 585 30.52 -13.22 -24.16
CA SER A 585 31.00 -12.86 -25.50
C SER A 585 32.33 -13.56 -25.82
N ILE A 586 32.81 -13.43 -27.06
CA ILE A 586 34.13 -13.94 -27.52
C ILE A 586 35.27 -13.43 -26.63
N ASN A 587 35.14 -12.21 -26.09
CA ASN A 587 36.13 -11.60 -25.19
C ASN A 587 35.93 -11.99 -23.72
N ASN A 588 35.15 -13.04 -23.44
CA ASN A 588 34.79 -13.51 -22.11
C ASN A 588 34.06 -12.47 -21.23
N GLN A 589 33.51 -11.42 -21.84
CA GLN A 589 32.71 -10.41 -21.15
C GLN A 589 31.23 -10.81 -21.15
N PRO A 590 30.49 -10.66 -20.04
CA PRO A 590 29.05 -10.92 -20.00
C PRO A 590 28.30 -10.09 -21.05
N ILE A 591 27.38 -10.71 -21.78
CA ILE A 591 26.49 -9.98 -22.69
C ILE A 591 25.47 -9.19 -21.86
N PRO A 592 25.23 -7.90 -22.16
CA PRO A 592 24.25 -7.10 -21.44
C PRO A 592 22.86 -7.74 -21.43
N ILE A 593 22.20 -7.67 -20.28
CA ILE A 593 20.84 -8.17 -20.06
C ILE A 593 19.98 -6.98 -19.72
N TYR A 594 18.98 -6.74 -20.55
CA TYR A 594 18.06 -5.65 -20.38
C TYR A 594 16.73 -6.16 -19.84
N LEU A 595 16.21 -5.47 -18.82
CA LEU A 595 14.83 -5.57 -18.40
C LEU A 595 14.04 -4.47 -19.09
N TYR A 596 13.19 -4.87 -20.03
CA TYR A 596 12.33 -3.96 -20.77
C TYR A 596 11.02 -3.77 -20.05
N PHE A 597 10.49 -2.55 -20.02
CA PHE A 597 9.18 -2.25 -19.47
C PHE A 597 8.32 -1.51 -20.48
N ASP A 598 7.07 -1.94 -20.57
CA ASP A 598 5.99 -1.22 -21.25
C ASP A 598 5.25 -0.34 -20.22
N THR A 599 5.39 0.98 -20.36
CA THR A 599 4.83 1.97 -19.43
C THR A 599 3.44 2.45 -19.85
N CYS A 600 2.87 1.93 -20.94
CA CYS A 600 1.57 2.35 -21.44
C CYS A 600 0.39 1.96 -20.55
N SER A 601 0.55 1.05 -19.58
CA SER A 601 -0.55 0.74 -18.67
C SER A 601 -0.49 1.57 -17.38
N TYR A 602 -1.65 2.11 -17.03
CA TYR A 602 -1.90 2.82 -15.78
C TYR A 602 -2.06 1.87 -14.58
N ILE A 603 -2.23 0.57 -14.82
CA ILE A 603 -2.42 -0.42 -13.76
C ILE A 603 -1.08 -1.05 -13.41
N PRO A 604 -0.62 -1.02 -12.13
CA PRO A 604 0.66 -1.56 -11.69
C PRO A 604 0.99 -2.97 -12.15
N TYR A 605 -0.04 -3.79 -12.35
CA TYR A 605 0.07 -5.21 -12.68
C TYR A 605 -0.01 -5.48 -14.19
N ASP A 606 -0.42 -4.51 -14.98
CA ASP A 606 -0.42 -4.61 -16.44
C ASP A 606 0.95 -4.33 -17.06
N PHE A 607 1.94 -3.96 -16.25
CA PHE A 607 3.31 -3.68 -16.69
C PHE A 607 3.93 -4.89 -17.35
N LYS A 608 4.00 -4.90 -18.68
CA LYS A 608 4.64 -5.98 -19.42
C LYS A 608 6.14 -5.76 -19.34
N TRP A 609 6.86 -6.82 -18.98
CA TRP A 609 8.30 -6.80 -18.98
C TRP A 609 8.87 -8.07 -19.59
N LYS A 610 10.05 -7.96 -20.19
CA LYS A 610 10.76 -9.07 -20.83
C LYS A 610 12.26 -8.89 -20.72
N PHE A 611 12.98 -10.02 -20.75
CA PHE A 611 14.44 -10.00 -20.85
C PHE A 611 14.85 -9.94 -22.31
N PHE A 612 15.84 -9.09 -22.61
CA PHE A 612 16.52 -9.09 -23.89
C PHE A 612 18.02 -9.27 -23.71
N VAL A 613 18.58 -10.15 -24.54
CA VAL A 613 20.01 -10.31 -24.73
C VAL A 613 20.34 -9.73 -26.10
N VAL A 614 21.08 -8.63 -26.11
CA VAL A 614 21.48 -7.98 -27.36
C VAL A 614 22.63 -8.77 -27.98
N ASP A 615 22.34 -9.53 -29.02
CA ASP A 615 23.39 -10.14 -29.84
C ASP A 615 23.84 -9.11 -30.90
N ASN A 616 25.15 -8.85 -30.99
CA ASN A 616 25.70 -7.80 -31.85
C ASN A 616 25.44 -8.03 -33.34
N LYS A 617 25.01 -9.24 -33.74
CA LYS A 617 24.72 -9.61 -35.12
C LYS A 617 23.31 -9.26 -35.60
N ASP A 618 22.36 -8.95 -34.70
CA ASP A 618 20.93 -8.81 -35.05
C ASP A 618 20.35 -7.44 -34.60
N LYS A 619 21.13 -6.35 -34.76
CA LYS A 619 20.68 -4.98 -34.43
C LYS A 619 19.47 -4.51 -35.26
N SER A 620 19.12 -5.19 -36.35
CA SER A 620 17.97 -4.88 -37.21
C SER A 620 16.65 -5.54 -36.79
N LYS A 621 16.62 -6.37 -35.72
CA LYS A 621 15.38 -6.97 -35.19
C LYS A 621 14.85 -6.30 -33.92
N MET A 622 15.30 -5.07 -33.64
CA MET A 622 14.76 -4.24 -32.55
C MET A 622 13.53 -3.41 -32.98
N ASP A 623 12.92 -3.74 -34.12
CA ASP A 623 11.61 -3.21 -34.50
C ASP A 623 10.52 -4.03 -33.77
N CYS A 624 9.72 -3.33 -32.96
CA CYS A 624 8.81 -3.88 -31.94
C CYS A 624 7.55 -4.54 -32.51
#